data_AF-U1ZQC8-F1
#
_entry.id   AF-U1ZQC8-F1
#
_cell.length_a   1.000
_cell.length_b   1.000
_cell.length_c   1.000
_cell.angle_alpha   90.00
_cell.angle_beta   90.00
_cell.angle_gamma   90.00
#
_symmetry.space_group_name_H-M   'P 1'
#
loop_
_entity.id
_entity.type
_entity.pdbx_description
1 polymer ?
#
loop_
_entity_poly.entity_id
_entity_poly.type
_entity_poly.pdbx_seq_one_letter_code
_entity_poly.pdbx_strand_id
1 'polypeptide(L)'
;GCVLISESGEEPSPAALGGRAAPRDFAGLAYFGEKLFTLERQAHRICRRTLSNGEAELCWSFAGEALAEARRYPPKYGMAEALWIDQDGAWIGVDNGSQTRADGEQRPLVWRFNAPKGGWSRRP
;
A
#
# COMPACT_ATOMS: atom_id res chain seq x y z
N GLY A 1 -21.98 -10.00 -5.41
CA GLY A 1 -20.61 -9.50 -5.17
C GLY A 1 -20.43 -9.33 -3.68
N CYS A 2 -19.24 -9.65 -3.16
CA CYS A 2 -18.90 -9.39 -1.76
C CYS A 2 -18.30 -7.99 -1.65
N VAL A 3 -18.83 -7.18 -0.74
CA VAL A 3 -18.29 -5.85 -0.42
C VAL A 3 -17.58 -5.96 0.93
N LEU A 4 -16.29 -5.63 0.98
CA LEU A 4 -15.52 -5.67 2.23
C LEU A 4 -15.89 -4.50 3.15
N ILE A 5 -16.02 -3.30 2.58
CA ILE A 5 -16.36 -2.06 3.27
C ILE A 5 -17.21 -1.24 2.31
N SER A 6 -18.36 -0.73 2.76
CA SER A 6 -19.22 0.18 1.99
C SER A 6 -19.17 1.62 2.51
N GLU A 7 -18.51 1.85 3.65
CA GLU A 7 -18.38 3.17 4.25
C GLU A 7 -17.29 3.98 3.56
N SER A 8 -17.61 5.23 3.25
CA SER A 8 -16.61 6.22 2.85
C SER A 8 -15.74 6.62 4.05
N GLY A 9 -14.67 7.36 3.79
CA GLY A 9 -13.84 7.91 4.86
C GLY A 9 -12.58 8.56 4.31
N GLU A 10 -11.93 9.32 5.16
CA GLU A 10 -10.64 9.95 4.86
C GLU A 10 -9.58 9.45 5.82
N GLU A 11 -8.34 9.40 5.32
CA GLU A 11 -7.15 9.07 6.08
C GLU A 11 -6.07 10.12 5.75
N PRO A 12 -5.21 10.47 6.72
CA PRO A 12 -4.10 11.38 6.45
C PRO A 12 -3.15 10.77 5.44
N SER A 13 -2.82 11.53 4.39
CA SER A 13 -1.77 11.19 3.46
C SER A 13 -0.39 11.20 4.13
N PRO A 14 0.62 10.49 3.59
CA PRO A 14 1.99 10.59 4.08
C PRO A 14 2.48 12.04 4.14
N ALA A 15 3.38 12.35 5.09
CA ALA A 15 3.95 13.69 5.23
C ALA A 15 4.63 14.20 3.94
N ALA A 16 5.24 13.30 3.17
CA ALA A 16 5.85 13.61 1.86
C ALA A 16 4.83 14.06 0.78
N LEU A 17 3.53 13.82 1.00
CA LEU A 17 2.42 14.34 0.19
C LEU A 17 1.73 15.56 0.82
N GLY A 18 2.17 16.01 2.00
CA GLY A 18 1.65 17.17 2.71
C GLY A 18 0.68 16.84 3.85
N GLY A 19 0.46 15.57 4.18
CA GLY A 19 -0.25 15.18 5.43
C GLY A 19 -1.74 15.46 5.46
N ARG A 20 -2.34 15.91 4.35
CA ARG A 20 -3.76 16.28 4.29
C ARG A 20 -4.64 15.03 4.33
N ALA A 21 -5.83 15.17 4.90
CA ALA A 21 -6.88 14.17 4.78
C ALA A 21 -7.22 13.97 3.31
N ALA A 22 -7.34 12.71 2.91
CA ALA A 22 -7.72 12.31 1.56
C ALA A 22 -8.54 11.01 1.63
N PRO A 23 -9.36 10.72 0.61
CA PRO A 23 -10.21 9.54 0.62
C PRO A 23 -9.42 8.25 0.86
N ARG A 24 -10.06 7.30 1.55
CA ARG A 24 -9.61 5.91 1.60
C ARG A 24 -9.56 5.35 0.18
N ASP A 25 -8.44 4.74 -0.16
CA ASP A 25 -8.14 4.31 -1.52
C ASP A 25 -7.50 2.93 -1.48
N PHE A 26 -8.23 1.92 -1.97
CA PHE A 26 -7.83 0.53 -1.99
C PHE A 26 -7.53 0.09 -3.42
N ALA A 27 -6.34 -0.47 -3.65
CA ALA A 27 -5.90 -0.87 -4.99
C ALA A 27 -5.56 -2.37 -5.10
N GLY A 28 -5.61 -3.11 -4.00
CA GLY A 28 -5.31 -4.54 -4.01
C GLY A 28 -5.72 -5.25 -2.74
N LEU A 29 -6.04 -6.54 -2.88
CA LEU A 29 -6.33 -7.46 -1.80
C LEU A 29 -5.37 -8.65 -1.86
N ALA A 30 -4.93 -9.13 -0.71
CA ALA A 30 -4.24 -10.40 -0.59
C ALA A 30 -4.79 -11.17 0.62
N TYR A 31 -4.87 -12.49 0.49
CA TYR A 31 -5.22 -13.38 1.59
C TYR A 31 -4.06 -14.32 1.86
N PHE A 32 -3.52 -14.29 3.07
CA PHE A 32 -2.36 -15.08 3.46
C PHE A 32 -2.43 -15.42 4.94
N GLY A 33 -2.17 -16.69 5.30
CA GLY A 33 -2.13 -17.12 6.71
C GLY A 33 -3.40 -16.80 7.50
N GLU A 34 -4.58 -17.02 6.90
CA GLU A 34 -5.91 -16.71 7.47
C GLU A 34 -6.15 -15.22 7.75
N LYS A 35 -5.39 -14.35 7.11
CA LYS A 35 -5.48 -12.90 7.27
C LYS A 35 -5.73 -12.21 5.94
N LEU A 36 -6.54 -11.16 5.99
CA LEU A 36 -6.80 -10.28 4.86
C LEU A 36 -5.85 -9.09 4.91
N PHE A 37 -5.32 -8.73 3.74
CA PHE A 37 -4.46 -7.58 3.56
C PHE A 37 -4.99 -6.69 2.46
N THR A 38 -4.86 -5.38 2.66
CA THR A 38 -5.21 -4.35 1.69
C THR A 38 -4.00 -3.53 1.31
N LEU A 39 -3.85 -3.23 0.02
CA LEU A 39 -3.00 -2.14 -0.45
C LEU A 39 -3.78 -0.83 -0.40
N GLU A 40 -3.37 0.06 0.49
CA GLU A 40 -3.95 1.39 0.64
C GLU A 40 -3.09 2.41 -0.09
N ARG A 41 -3.43 2.62 -1.36
CA ARG A 41 -2.59 3.31 -2.34
C ARG A 41 -2.34 4.77 -1.97
N GLN A 42 -3.38 5.51 -1.59
CA GLN A 42 -3.25 6.90 -1.14
C GLN A 42 -2.36 7.00 0.10
N ALA A 43 -2.61 6.15 1.11
CA ALA A 43 -1.89 6.17 2.37
C ALA A 43 -0.47 5.53 2.32
N HIS A 44 -0.09 4.93 1.18
CA HIS A 44 1.19 4.23 0.99
C HIS A 44 1.49 3.21 2.09
N ARG A 45 0.51 2.35 2.37
CA ARG A 45 0.61 1.30 3.39
C ARG A 45 -0.06 0.01 2.97
N ILE A 46 0.43 -1.09 3.51
CA ILE A 46 -0.26 -2.38 3.53
C ILE A 46 -0.91 -2.51 4.90
N CYS A 47 -2.19 -2.83 4.97
CA CYS A 47 -2.87 -3.06 6.23
C CYS A 47 -3.44 -4.48 6.30
N ARG A 48 -3.18 -5.16 7.41
CA ARG A 48 -3.89 -6.36 7.80
C ARG A 48 -5.24 -5.97 8.38
N ARG A 49 -6.31 -6.63 7.95
CA ARG A 49 -7.68 -6.31 8.34
C ARG A 49 -8.42 -7.52 8.86
N THR A 50 -9.37 -7.27 9.75
CA THR A 50 -10.28 -8.29 10.28
C THR A 50 -11.18 -8.79 9.15
N LEU A 51 -11.35 -10.11 9.04
CA LEU A 51 -12.11 -10.71 7.93
C LEU A 51 -13.60 -10.37 7.94
N SER A 52 -14.19 -10.19 9.12
CA SER A 52 -15.64 -10.03 9.30
C SER A 52 -16.14 -8.62 9.00
N ASN A 53 -15.35 -7.59 9.30
CA ASN A 53 -15.76 -6.19 9.22
C ASN A 53 -14.75 -5.27 8.52
N GLY A 54 -13.59 -5.80 8.11
CA GLY A 54 -12.56 -5.03 7.43
C GLY A 54 -11.85 -4.01 8.31
N GLU A 55 -12.00 -4.00 9.63
CA GLU A 55 -11.26 -3.08 10.50
C GLU A 55 -9.75 -3.33 10.42
N ALA A 56 -8.95 -2.25 10.43
CA ALA A 56 -7.50 -2.38 10.38
C ALA A 56 -6.94 -2.89 11.72
N GLU A 57 -6.22 -4.01 11.66
CA GLU A 57 -5.52 -4.59 12.82
C GLU A 57 -4.11 -4.02 12.97
N LEU A 58 -3.35 -4.00 11.86
CA LEU A 58 -1.96 -3.53 11.80
C LEU A 58 -1.65 -3.01 10.40
N CYS A 59 -0.82 -1.97 10.32
CA CYS A 59 -0.42 -1.38 9.05
C CYS A 59 1.10 -1.18 8.97
N TRP A 60 1.65 -1.36 7.77
CA TRP A 60 3.06 -1.16 7.46
C TRP A 60 3.17 -0.15 6.32
N SER A 61 3.82 0.97 6.61
CA SER A 61 4.03 2.01 5.61
C SER A 61 5.22 1.69 4.72
N PHE A 62 5.05 1.93 3.44
CA PHE A 62 6.12 1.95 2.45
C PHE A 62 6.42 3.36 1.93
N ALA A 63 5.79 4.38 2.50
CA ALA A 63 5.88 5.77 2.05
C ALA A 63 7.32 6.30 2.01
N GLY A 64 8.15 5.93 3.00
CA GLY A 64 9.54 6.42 3.08
C GLY A 64 10.36 6.07 1.84
N GLU A 65 10.19 4.86 1.31
CA GLU A 65 10.88 4.43 0.10
C GLU A 65 10.16 4.93 -1.16
N ALA A 66 8.83 4.83 -1.21
CA ALA A 66 8.01 5.18 -2.39
C ALA A 66 8.02 6.67 -2.72
N LEU A 67 8.14 7.50 -1.71
CA LEU A 67 8.07 8.94 -1.83
C LEU A 67 9.43 9.62 -1.63
N ALA A 68 10.51 8.85 -1.51
CA ALA A 68 11.86 9.39 -1.59
C ALA A 68 12.05 10.12 -2.93
N GLU A 69 12.76 11.25 -2.91
CA GLU A 69 12.85 12.17 -4.06
C GLU A 69 13.26 11.47 -5.36
N ALA A 70 14.29 10.61 -5.32
CA ALA A 70 14.74 9.85 -6.49
C ALA A 70 13.73 8.79 -6.97
N ARG A 71 12.86 8.30 -6.07
CA ARG A 71 11.95 7.17 -6.29
C ARG A 71 10.51 7.54 -6.59
N ARG A 72 10.15 8.78 -6.33
CA ARG A 72 8.81 9.28 -6.51
C ARG A 72 8.52 9.55 -7.98
N TYR A 73 7.41 9.01 -8.48
CA TYR A 73 6.84 9.47 -9.74
C TYR A 73 6.09 10.81 -9.55
N PRO A 74 6.00 11.67 -10.57
CA PRO A 74 5.37 12.99 -10.46
C PRO A 74 3.90 12.98 -9.99
N PRO A 75 3.01 12.09 -10.47
CA PRO A 75 1.66 11.95 -9.95
C PRO A 75 1.64 11.73 -8.43
N LYS A 76 0.69 12.40 -7.76
CA LYS A 76 0.55 12.33 -6.30
C LYS A 76 -0.37 11.20 -5.82
N TYR A 77 -0.96 10.48 -6.75
CA TYR A 77 -1.98 9.45 -6.51
C TYR A 77 -1.86 8.39 -7.60
N GLY A 78 -2.42 7.20 -7.36
CA GLY A 78 -2.66 6.24 -8.45
C GLY A 78 -1.48 5.41 -8.93
N MET A 79 -0.39 5.28 -8.15
CA MET A 79 0.80 4.57 -8.65
C MET A 79 0.93 3.13 -8.16
N ALA A 80 0.55 2.81 -6.92
CA ALA A 80 0.65 1.43 -6.40
C ALA A 80 -0.64 0.64 -6.70
N GLU A 81 -0.58 -0.34 -7.60
CA GLU A 81 -1.76 -0.98 -8.22
C GLU A 81 -1.85 -2.49 -8.00
N ALA A 82 -0.82 -3.14 -7.46
CA ALA A 82 -0.84 -4.58 -7.25
C ALA A 82 -0.24 -4.98 -5.90
N LEU A 83 -0.80 -6.02 -5.28
CA LEU A 83 -0.33 -6.58 -4.02
C LEU A 83 -0.28 -8.10 -4.10
N TRP A 84 0.87 -8.66 -3.74
CA TRP A 84 1.04 -10.08 -3.43
C TRP A 84 1.74 -10.22 -2.08
N ILE A 85 1.38 -11.20 -1.26
CA ILE A 85 1.98 -11.43 0.05
C ILE A 85 2.28 -12.92 0.22
N ASP A 86 3.45 -13.22 0.75
CA ASP A 86 3.82 -14.54 1.23
C ASP A 86 4.56 -14.46 2.58
N GLN A 87 5.15 -15.57 3.01
CA GLN A 87 5.86 -15.66 4.28
C GLN A 87 7.06 -14.72 4.37
N ASP A 88 7.76 -14.48 3.27
CA ASP A 88 8.99 -13.71 3.24
C ASP A 88 8.75 -12.23 3.04
N GLY A 89 7.60 -11.84 2.48
CA GLY A 89 7.37 -10.45 2.17
C GLY A 89 6.07 -10.12 1.45
N ALA A 90 6.05 -8.89 0.95
CA ALA A 90 5.02 -8.37 0.08
C ALA A 90 5.65 -7.81 -1.20
N TRP A 91 4.96 -7.99 -2.32
CA TRP A 91 5.30 -7.41 -3.61
C TRP A 91 4.27 -6.35 -3.93
N ILE A 92 4.74 -5.13 -4.19
CA ILE A 92 3.91 -4.01 -4.61
C ILE A 92 4.23 -3.69 -6.05
N GLY A 93 3.25 -3.82 -6.93
CA GLY A 93 3.34 -3.34 -8.30
C GLY A 93 3.09 -1.85 -8.35
N VAL A 94 4.02 -1.12 -8.96
CA VAL A 94 3.92 0.32 -9.20
C VAL A 94 3.75 0.54 -10.69
N ASP A 95 2.56 0.99 -11.08
CA ASP A 95 2.34 1.58 -12.39
C ASP A 95 3.06 2.94 -12.44
N ASN A 96 3.82 3.17 -13.49
CA ASN A 96 4.49 4.44 -13.70
C ASN A 96 3.64 5.44 -14.47
N GLY A 97 2.50 5.05 -15.04
CA GLY A 97 1.59 5.96 -15.75
C GLY A 97 2.27 6.70 -16.91
N SER A 98 3.25 6.05 -17.55
CA SER A 98 4.15 6.64 -18.57
C SER A 98 5.01 7.81 -18.08
N GLN A 99 5.21 7.94 -16.76
CA GLN A 99 6.02 8.99 -16.16
C GLN A 99 7.46 8.53 -15.92
N THR A 100 8.36 9.52 -15.87
CA THR A 100 9.78 9.37 -15.55
C THR A 100 10.03 9.82 -14.12
N ARG A 101 10.74 9.01 -13.33
CA ARG A 101 11.20 9.40 -11.99
C ARG A 101 12.32 10.43 -12.07
N ALA A 102 12.65 11.08 -10.95
CA ALA A 102 13.74 12.05 -10.90
C ALA A 102 15.12 11.44 -11.23
N ASP A 103 15.30 10.12 -11.04
CA ASP A 103 16.52 9.39 -11.39
C ASP A 103 16.53 8.85 -12.84
N GLY A 104 15.53 9.19 -13.66
CA GLY A 104 15.46 8.80 -15.08
C GLY A 104 14.84 7.43 -15.35
N GLU A 105 14.41 6.68 -14.33
CA GLU A 105 13.66 5.44 -14.53
C GLU A 105 12.29 5.69 -15.15
N GLN A 106 11.94 4.88 -16.15
CA GLN A 106 10.74 5.01 -16.98
C GLN A 106 9.92 3.72 -17.06
N ARG A 107 10.34 2.66 -16.37
CA ARG A 107 9.63 1.38 -16.35
C ARG A 107 8.65 1.34 -15.17
N PRO A 108 7.57 0.55 -15.27
CA PRO A 108 6.84 0.11 -14.09
C PRO A 108 7.75 -0.77 -13.23
N LEU A 109 7.50 -0.80 -11.93
CA LEU A 109 8.36 -1.49 -10.96
C LEU A 109 7.57 -2.50 -10.13
N VAL A 110 8.25 -3.56 -9.70
CA VAL A 110 7.75 -4.43 -8.63
C VAL A 110 8.70 -4.31 -7.46
N TRP A 111 8.19 -3.83 -6.34
CA TRP A 111 8.96 -3.63 -5.12
C TRP A 111 8.74 -4.78 -4.17
N ARG A 112 9.82 -5.26 -3.53
CA ARG A 112 9.75 -6.28 -2.50
C ARG A 112 9.95 -5.64 -1.13
N PHE A 113 8.98 -5.84 -0.25
CA PHE A 113 9.02 -5.50 1.15
C PHE A 113 9.25 -6.76 1.95
N ASN A 114 10.26 -6.77 2.83
CA ASN A 114 10.48 -7.89 3.72
C ASN A 114 9.30 -8.02 4.69
N ALA A 115 8.96 -9.24 5.05
CA ALA A 115 7.99 -9.50 6.09
C ALA A 115 8.45 -8.81 7.40
N PRO A 116 7.51 -8.24 8.16
CA PRO A 116 7.83 -7.57 9.41
C PRO A 116 8.44 -8.57 10.40
N LYS A 117 9.25 -8.08 11.34
CA LYS A 117 9.79 -8.91 12.41
C LYS A 117 8.65 -9.57 13.19
N GLY A 118 8.70 -10.90 13.30
CA GLY A 118 7.61 -11.70 13.89
C GLY A 118 6.52 -12.14 12.89
N GLY A 119 6.69 -11.84 11.61
CA GLY A 119 5.81 -12.24 10.52
C GLY A 119 4.52 -11.43 10.43
N TRP A 120 3.79 -11.66 9.34
CA TRP A 120 2.55 -10.94 9.03
C TRP A 120 1.43 -11.18 10.04
N SER A 121 1.46 -12.31 10.76
CA SER A 121 0.46 -12.69 11.77
C SER A 121 0.82 -12.29 13.20
N ARG A 122 1.88 -11.48 13.40
CA ARG A 122 2.26 -10.99 14.73
C ARG A 122 1.10 -10.27 15.44
N ARG A 123 1.06 -10.37 16.76
CA ARG A 123 0.18 -9.52 17.57
C ARG A 123 0.71 -8.07 17.56
N PRO A 124 -0.17 -7.06 17.68
CA PRO A 124 0.23 -5.65 17.71
C PRO A 124 1.39 -5.37 18.67
#